data_AF-A0A414KKB3-F1
#
_entry.id   AF-A0A414KKB3-F1
#
_cell.length_a   1.000
_cell.length_b   1.000
_cell.length_c   1.000
_cell.angle_alpha   90.00
_cell.angle_beta   90.00
_cell.angle_gamma   90.00
#
_symmetry.space_group_name_H-M   'P 1'
#
loop_
_entity.id
_entity.type
_entity.pdbx_description
1 polymer ?
#
loop_
_entity_poly.entity_id
_entity_poly.type
_entity_poly.pdbx_seq_one_letter_code
_entity_poly.pdbx_strand_id
1 'polypeptide(L)'
;MEEKIIKILELVQTKDDGTVEFSEESKKLIHEVAEKCRILPIYQQNKEKVNTYKDGMTAKQVYIDMCFKIVNAPTQIHMMMAPKLILPVIDDLLQAELSESEEEV
;
A
#
# COMPACT_ATOMS: atom_id res chain seq x y z
N MET A 1 5.69 14.21 -0.94
CA MET A 1 4.91 12.96 -0.81
C MET A 1 5.85 11.77 -0.87
N GLU A 2 6.84 11.88 -1.74
CA GLU A 2 7.89 10.93 -2.08
C GLU A 2 8.74 10.56 -0.86
N GLU A 3 9.17 11.53 -0.04
CA GLU A 3 9.88 11.26 1.21
C GLU A 3 9.08 10.38 2.18
N LYS A 4 7.76 10.60 2.27
CA LYS A 4 6.87 9.78 3.10
C LYS A 4 6.71 8.38 2.53
N ILE A 5 6.64 8.24 1.21
CA ILE A 5 6.62 6.94 0.53
C ILE A 5 7.92 6.18 0.80
N ILE A 6 9.08 6.83 0.67
CA ILE A 6 10.38 6.23 1.00
C ILE A 6 10.38 5.80 2.47
N LYS A 7 9.89 6.65 3.37
CA LYS A 7 9.82 6.32 4.79
C LYS A 7 8.91 5.13 5.08
N ILE A 8 7.79 4.96 4.37
CA ILE A 8 6.96 3.74 4.45
C ILE A 8 7.79 2.52 4.05
N LEU A 9 8.54 2.59 2.93
CA LEU A 9 9.37 1.47 2.47
C LEU A 9 10.49 1.12 3.47
N GLU A 10 11.00 2.09 4.23
CA GLU A 10 11.98 1.86 5.30
C GLU A 10 11.36 1.27 6.58
N LEU A 11 10.12 1.63 6.90
CA LEU A 11 9.45 1.24 8.15
C LEU A 11 8.79 -0.13 8.08
N VAL A 12 8.31 -0.54 6.90
CA VAL A 12 7.65 -1.84 6.72
C VAL A 12 8.71 -2.93 6.76
N GLN A 13 8.55 -3.89 7.67
CA GLN A 13 9.51 -4.96 7.87
C GLN A 13 9.12 -6.17 7.01
N THR A 14 10.12 -6.75 6.34
CA THR A 14 10.00 -8.06 5.71
C THR A 14 10.84 -9.04 6.51
N LYS A 15 10.22 -10.10 7.03
CA LYS A 15 10.90 -11.17 7.76
C LYS A 15 11.54 -12.18 6.80
N ASP A 16 12.45 -12.98 7.33
CA ASP A 16 13.18 -14.00 6.56
C ASP A 16 12.27 -15.08 5.94
N ASP A 17 11.08 -15.31 6.51
CA ASP A 17 10.06 -16.20 5.98
C ASP A 17 9.21 -15.57 4.86
N GLY A 18 9.54 -14.34 4.46
CA GLY A 18 8.83 -13.57 3.43
C GLY A 18 7.56 -12.90 3.95
N THR A 19 7.27 -12.95 5.26
CA THR A 19 6.11 -12.25 5.83
C THR A 19 6.38 -10.76 5.98
N VAL A 20 5.34 -9.96 5.75
CA VAL A 20 5.36 -8.51 5.92
C VAL A 20 4.71 -8.12 7.23
N GLU A 21 5.31 -7.16 7.94
CA GLU A 21 4.72 -6.54 9.12
C GLU A 21 4.66 -5.01 8.98
N PHE A 22 3.45 -4.49 9.13
CA PHE A 22 3.19 -3.06 9.23
C PHE A 22 3.25 -2.65 10.70
N SER A 23 4.25 -1.85 11.06
CA SER A 23 4.27 -1.16 12.35
C SER A 23 3.14 -0.13 12.43
N GLU A 24 2.70 0.23 13.63
CA GLU A 24 1.70 1.28 13.83
C GLU A 24 2.11 2.63 13.22
N GLU A 25 3.41 2.92 13.21
CA GLU A 25 3.95 4.10 12.53
C GLU A 25 3.76 4.00 11.01
N SER A 26 4.08 2.84 10.41
CA SER A 26 3.91 2.63 8.97
C SER A 26 2.43 2.70 8.57
N LYS A 27 1.50 2.13 9.36
CA LYS A 27 0.05 2.20 9.08
C LYS A 27 -0.46 3.64 9.06
N LYS A 28 -0.08 4.45 10.05
CA LYS A 28 -0.44 5.88 10.10
C LYS A 28 0.10 6.65 8.89
N LEU A 29 1.34 6.37 8.52
CA LEU A 29 1.97 7.04 7.38
C LEU A 29 1.35 6.60 6.04
N ILE A 30 1.02 5.31 5.90
CA ILE A 30 0.27 4.76 4.76
C ILE A 30 -1.07 5.46 4.62
N HIS A 31 -1.84 5.58 5.71
CA HIS A 31 -3.13 6.28 5.70
C HIS A 31 -3.01 7.74 5.23
N GLU A 32 -2.05 8.48 5.79
CA GLU A 32 -1.83 9.88 5.41
C GLU A 32 -1.44 10.05 3.93
N VAL A 33 -0.59 9.16 3.42
CA VAL A 33 -0.17 9.19 2.01
C VAL A 33 -1.31 8.74 1.10
N ALA A 34 -2.07 7.71 1.49
CA ALA A 34 -3.21 7.18 0.76
C ALA A 34 -4.26 8.26 0.49
N GLU A 35 -4.65 9.05 1.51
CA GLU A 35 -5.58 10.18 1.35
C GLU A 35 -5.11 11.17 0.27
N LYS A 36 -3.83 11.50 0.26
CA LYS A 36 -3.23 12.39 -0.75
C LYS A 36 -3.13 11.73 -2.12
N CYS A 37 -2.96 10.41 -2.18
CA CYS A 37 -2.95 9.66 -3.43
C CYS A 37 -4.34 9.57 -4.06
N ARG A 38 -5.40 9.45 -3.24
CA ARG A 38 -6.79 9.37 -3.71
C ARG A 38 -7.20 10.58 -4.55
N ILE A 39 -6.70 11.78 -4.25
CA ILE A 39 -7.03 12.99 -5.02
C ILE A 39 -6.28 13.12 -6.36
N LEU A 40 -5.29 12.25 -6.62
CA LEU A 40 -4.49 12.35 -7.84
C LEU A 40 -5.30 11.91 -9.08
N PRO A 41 -5.21 12.62 -10.22
CA PRO A 41 -5.89 12.23 -11.45
C PRO A 41 -5.56 10.80 -11.90
N ILE A 42 -4.30 10.40 -11.76
CA ILE A 42 -3.87 9.04 -12.14
C ILE A 42 -4.58 7.98 -11.29
N TYR A 43 -4.75 8.22 -9.98
CA TYR A 43 -5.44 7.27 -9.12
C TYR A 43 -6.91 7.19 -9.53
N GLN A 44 -7.57 8.33 -9.73
CA GLN A 44 -8.97 8.36 -10.16
C GLN A 44 -9.21 7.65 -11.49
N GLN A 45 -8.29 7.78 -12.45
CA GLN A 45 -8.37 7.10 -13.74
C GLN A 45 -8.13 5.60 -13.66
N ASN A 46 -7.42 5.12 -12.63
CA ASN A 46 -7.04 3.72 -12.48
C ASN A 46 -7.72 3.02 -11.30
N LYS A 47 -8.58 3.71 -10.55
CA LYS A 47 -9.17 3.23 -9.29
C LYS A 47 -9.86 1.87 -9.45
N GLU A 48 -10.60 1.67 -10.54
CA GLU A 48 -11.31 0.41 -10.80
C GLU A 48 -10.32 -0.74 -11.00
N LYS A 49 -9.24 -0.49 -11.74
CA LYS A 49 -8.18 -1.48 -12.00
C LYS A 49 -7.38 -1.82 -10.74
N VAL A 50 -7.09 -0.85 -9.88
CA VAL A 50 -6.35 -1.12 -8.63
C VAL A 50 -7.26 -1.68 -7.53
N ASN A 51 -8.56 -1.42 -7.57
CA ASN A 51 -9.48 -2.00 -6.59
C ASN A 51 -9.67 -3.50 -6.75
N THR A 52 -9.29 -4.11 -7.89
CA THR A 52 -9.34 -5.58 -8.05
C THR A 52 -8.41 -6.32 -7.08
N TYR A 53 -7.40 -5.65 -6.52
CA TYR A 53 -6.58 -6.21 -5.45
C TYR A 53 -7.40 -6.53 -4.19
N LYS A 54 -8.51 -5.83 -3.95
CA LYS A 54 -9.36 -6.07 -2.78
C LYS A 54 -10.11 -7.40 -2.85
N ASP A 55 -10.17 -8.01 -4.03
CA ASP A 55 -10.84 -9.28 -4.26
C ASP A 55 -9.92 -10.44 -3.84
N GLY A 56 -9.87 -10.70 -2.53
CA GLY A 56 -9.20 -11.88 -1.97
C GLY A 56 -7.70 -11.73 -1.70
N MET A 57 -7.17 -10.51 -1.66
CA MET A 57 -5.80 -10.26 -1.21
C MET A 57 -5.75 -9.44 0.08
N THR A 58 -4.77 -9.75 0.91
CA THR A 58 -4.47 -9.02 2.16
C THR A 58 -3.59 -7.80 1.89
N ALA A 59 -3.56 -6.83 2.82
CA ALA A 59 -2.70 -5.65 2.72
C ALA A 59 -1.21 -6.02 2.49
N LYS A 60 -0.77 -7.09 3.15
CA LYS A 60 0.59 -7.63 3.05
C LYS A 60 0.92 -8.14 1.64
N GLN A 61 0.02 -8.91 1.03
CA GLN A 61 0.21 -9.43 -0.33
C GLN A 61 0.25 -8.31 -1.36
N VAL A 62 -0.62 -7.30 -1.21
CA VAL A 62 -0.66 -6.13 -2.08
C VAL A 62 0.63 -5.29 -1.94
N TYR A 63 1.16 -5.15 -0.73
CA TYR A 63 2.45 -4.48 -0.50
C TYR A 63 3.63 -5.20 -1.18
N ILE A 64 3.71 -6.53 -1.08
CA ILE A 64 4.74 -7.30 -1.76
C ILE A 64 4.65 -7.14 -3.28
N ASP A 65 3.46 -7.21 -3.86
CA ASP A 65 3.26 -7.01 -5.29
C ASP A 65 3.66 -5.59 -5.74
N MET A 66 3.36 -4.55 -4.94
CA MET A 66 3.85 -3.19 -5.18
C MET A 66 5.38 -3.15 -5.23
N CYS A 67 6.06 -3.77 -4.26
CA CYS A 67 7.52 -3.87 -4.23
C CYS A 67 8.07 -4.61 -5.46
N PHE A 68 7.44 -5.70 -5.89
CA PHE A 68 7.83 -6.39 -7.12
C PHE A 68 7.67 -5.53 -8.37
N LYS A 69 6.60 -4.72 -8.48
CA LYS A 69 6.45 -3.79 -9.60
C LYS A 69 7.55 -2.73 -9.63
N ILE A 70 8.05 -2.31 -8.48
CA ILE A 70 9.16 -1.37 -8.36
C ILE A 70 10.48 -2.03 -8.78
N VAL A 71 10.77 -3.24 -8.27
CA VAL A 71 12.05 -3.93 -8.49
C VAL A 71 12.17 -4.55 -9.88
N ASN A 72 11.10 -5.17 -10.42
CA ASN A 72 11.15 -5.91 -11.68
C ASN A 72 11.11 -5.01 -12.93
N ALA A 73 10.66 -3.77 -12.81
CA ALA A 73 10.63 -2.80 -13.91
C ALA A 73 11.08 -1.41 -13.42
N PRO A 74 12.35 -1.24 -13.01
CA PRO A 74 12.81 -0.08 -12.25
C PRO A 74 13.05 1.16 -13.14
N THR A 75 12.05 1.55 -13.92
CA THR A 75 12.05 2.89 -14.51
C THR A 75 11.63 3.91 -13.45
N GLN A 76 12.07 5.17 -13.60
CA GLN A 76 11.64 6.24 -12.70
C GLN A 76 10.12 6.35 -12.61
N ILE A 77 9.40 6.04 -13.70
CA ILE A 77 7.94 6.03 -13.71
C ILE A 77 7.39 4.95 -12.78
N HIS A 78 7.87 3.71 -12.82
CA HIS A 78 7.36 2.66 -11.93
C HIS A 78 7.62 2.97 -10.45
N MET A 79 8.84 3.44 -10.13
CA MET A 79 9.21 3.83 -8.76
C MET A 79 8.29 4.92 -8.20
N MET A 80 7.90 5.90 -9.04
CA MET A 80 7.02 6.98 -8.61
C MET A 80 5.54 6.61 -8.59
N MET A 81 5.08 5.82 -9.58
CA MET A 81 3.65 5.63 -9.83
C MET A 81 3.08 4.44 -9.10
N ALA A 82 3.83 3.35 -8.92
CA ALA A 82 3.32 2.15 -8.25
C ALA A 82 2.86 2.46 -6.80
N PRO A 83 3.64 3.18 -5.97
CA PRO A 83 3.18 3.55 -4.63
C PRO A 83 1.93 4.44 -4.66
N LYS A 84 1.87 5.41 -5.59
CA LYS A 84 0.73 6.34 -5.69
C LYS A 84 -0.57 5.67 -6.12
N LEU A 85 -0.48 4.52 -6.79
CA LEU A 85 -1.63 3.73 -7.22
C LEU A 85 -2.04 2.69 -6.18
N ILE A 86 -1.07 2.08 -5.48
CA ILE A 86 -1.31 0.90 -4.65
C ILE A 86 -1.47 1.24 -3.16
N LEU A 87 -0.82 2.30 -2.64
CA LEU A 87 -0.94 2.66 -1.22
C LEU A 87 -2.39 2.90 -0.75
N PRO A 88 -3.29 3.52 -1.55
CA PRO A 88 -4.70 3.60 -1.16
C PRO A 88 -5.39 2.25 -0.96
N VAL A 89 -5.03 1.25 -1.76
CA VAL A 89 -5.58 -0.10 -1.64
C VAL A 89 -5.07 -0.78 -0.37
N ILE A 90 -3.78 -0.62 -0.08
CA ILE A 90 -3.17 -1.15 1.15
C ILE A 90 -3.84 -0.52 2.38
N ASP A 91 -4.05 0.80 2.37
CA ASP A 91 -4.79 1.49 3.44
C ASP A 91 -6.20 0.93 3.61
N ASP A 92 -6.97 0.80 2.52
CA ASP A 92 -8.34 0.28 2.59
C ASP A 92 -8.40 -1.14 3.20
N LEU A 93 -7.45 -2.01 2.85
CA LEU A 93 -7.35 -3.37 3.40
C LEU A 93 -6.95 -3.34 4.89
N LEU A 94 -6.01 -2.48 5.28
CA LEU A 94 -5.62 -2.32 6.69
C LEU A 94 -6.78 -1.80 7.55
N GLN A 95 -7.60 -0.89 7.03
CA GLN A 95 -8.78 -0.40 7.76
C GLN A 95 -9.85 -1.49 7.90
N ALA A 96 -10.05 -2.32 6.88
CA ALA A 96 -10.97 -3.45 6.95
C ALA A 96 -10.54 -4.48 8.00
N GLU A 97 -9.25 -4.84 8.01
CA GLU A 97 -8.66 -5.74 9.02
C GLU A 97 -8.85 -5.22 10.45
N LEU A 98 -8.74 -3.90 10.66
CA LEU A 98 -8.99 -3.26 11.96
C LEU A 98 -10.47 -3.37 12.35
N SER A 99 -11.40 -3.07 11.44
CA SER A 99 -12.84 -3.16 11.74
C SER A 99 -13.30 -4.58 12.06
N GLU A 100 -12.79 -5.60 11.35
CA GLU A 100 -13.11 -7.00 11.63
C GLU A 100 -12.60 -7.41 13.02
N SER A 101 -11.41 -6.92 13.43
CA SER A 101 -10.86 -7.21 14.76
C SER A 101 -11.61 -6.53 15.92
N GLU A 102 -12.36 -5.46 15.66
CA GLU A 102 -13.18 -4.76 16.65
C GLU A 102 -14.57 -5.42 16.82
N GLU A 103 -15.09 -6.10 15.79
CA GLU A 103 -16.39 -6.79 15.84
C GLU A 103 -16.32 -8.17 16.54
N GLU A 104 -15.13 -8.76 16.67
CA GLU A 104 -14.92 -10.05 17.34
C GLU A 104 -14.72 -9.97 18.87
N VAL A 105 -14.82 -8.77 19.49
CA VAL A 105 -14.58 -8.49 20.93
C VAL A 105 -15.86 -8.30 21.73
#